data_AF-A0A4Q3B4D0-F1
#
_entry.id   AF-A0A4Q3B4D0-F1
#
_cell.length_a   1.000
_cell.length_b   1.000
_cell.length_c   1.000
_cell.angle_alpha   90.00
_cell.angle_beta   90.00
_cell.angle_gamma   90.00
#
_symmetry.space_group_name_H-M   'P 1'
#
loop_
_entity.id
_entity.type
_entity.pdbx_description
1 polymer ?
#
loop_
_entity_poly.entity_id
_entity_poly.type
_entity_poly.pdbx_seq_one_letter_code
_entity_poly.pdbx_strand_id
1 'polypeptide(L)'
;MIKNSEKSVSSTALKVKKVLIAQPQPEGVKSPYFDLAKKHNILIDFYPFIGVEGIPAKDFRKQKIDIAANSAVIFTSRHAIDHFFRICEEMKVT
;
A
#
# COMPACT_ATOMS: atom_id res chain seq x y z
N MET A 1 -23.55 48.41 31.95
CA MET A 1 -23.37 48.03 30.54
C MET A 1 -22.13 47.17 30.41
N ILE A 2 -22.36 45.90 30.05
CA ILE A 2 -21.52 44.97 29.28
C ILE A 2 -20.09 44.69 29.80
N LYS A 3 -19.97 43.63 30.60
CA LYS A 3 -18.76 42.80 30.70
C LYS A 3 -18.63 42.01 29.38
N ASN A 4 -17.77 42.45 28.46
CA ASN A 4 -17.33 41.60 27.36
C ASN A 4 -16.11 40.81 27.83
N SER A 5 -16.37 39.58 28.29
CA SER A 5 -15.34 38.55 28.32
C SER A 5 -15.03 38.18 26.88
N GLU A 6 -13.86 38.60 26.40
CA GLU A 6 -13.27 38.06 25.18
C GLU A 6 -13.10 36.55 25.38
N LYS A 7 -14.06 35.76 24.88
CA LYS A 7 -13.87 34.34 24.65
C LYS A 7 -12.75 34.21 23.63
N SER A 8 -11.54 33.92 24.10
CA SER A 8 -10.46 33.45 23.24
C SER A 8 -10.98 32.21 22.50
N VAL A 9 -11.18 32.34 21.19
CA VAL A 9 -11.49 31.20 20.34
C VAL A 9 -10.24 30.35 20.30
N SER A 10 -10.09 29.47 21.29
CA SER A 10 -9.11 28.39 21.25
C SER A 10 -9.47 27.54 20.03
N SER A 11 -8.73 27.75 18.94
CA SER A 11 -8.71 26.89 17.76
C SER A 11 -8.23 25.51 18.21
N THR A 12 -9.14 24.77 18.84
CA THR A 12 -8.87 23.46 19.41
C THR A 12 -8.88 22.50 18.24
N ALA A 13 -7.77 22.47 17.50
CA ALA A 13 -7.55 21.46 16.48
C ALA A 13 -7.83 20.10 17.12
N LEU A 14 -8.82 19.38 16.58
CA LEU A 14 -9.27 18.10 17.13
C LEU A 14 -8.05 17.18 17.27
N LYS A 15 -7.74 16.76 18.49
CA LYS A 15 -6.64 15.82 18.73
C LYS A 15 -6.95 14.51 18.03
N VAL A 16 -6.10 14.14 17.06
CA VAL A 16 -6.21 12.87 16.34
C VAL A 16 -6.00 11.72 17.32
N LYS A 17 -6.93 10.76 17.35
CA LYS A 17 -6.90 9.60 18.27
C LYS A 17 -6.64 8.28 17.56
N LYS A 18 -7.04 8.17 16.29
CA LYS A 18 -6.96 6.96 15.48
C LYS A 18 -6.41 7.30 14.10
N VAL A 19 -5.50 6.48 13.60
CA VAL A 19 -4.91 6.60 12.27
C VAL A 19 -4.99 5.25 11.58
N LEU A 20 -5.52 5.23 10.36
CA LEU A 20 -5.52 4.06 9.49
C LEU A 20 -4.31 4.15 8.56
N ILE A 21 -3.52 3.10 8.49
CA ILE A 21 -2.40 2.97 7.57
C ILE A 21 -2.79 1.96 6.49
N ALA A 22 -2.78 2.41 5.23
CA ALA A 22 -3.20 1.62 4.06
C ALA A 22 -2.19 0.53 3.64
N GLN A 23 -1.07 0.40 4.37
CA GLN A 23 0.01 -0.56 4.12
C GLN A 23 -0.12 -1.78 5.04
N PRO A 24 0.47 -2.92 4.68
CA PRO A 24 0.55 -4.07 5.58
C PRO A 24 1.28 -3.72 6.88
N GLN A 25 0.88 -4.43 7.94
CA GLN A 25 1.53 -4.30 9.23
C GLN A 25 3.02 -4.72 9.09
N PRO A 26 3.96 -3.91 9.58
CA PRO A 26 5.38 -4.28 9.59
C PRO A 26 5.61 -5.57 10.38
N GLU A 27 6.40 -6.49 9.85
CA GLU A 27 6.71 -7.78 10.50
C GLU A 27 7.65 -7.65 11.70
N GLY A 28 8.38 -6.53 11.82
CA GLY A 28 9.36 -6.29 12.87
C GLY A 28 8.84 -5.46 14.06
N VAL A 29 9.45 -5.65 15.22
CA VAL A 29 9.10 -4.93 16.47
C VAL A 29 9.51 -3.45 16.43
N LYS A 30 10.52 -3.10 15.62
CA LYS A 30 11.00 -1.72 15.43
C LYS A 30 10.39 -1.15 14.14
N SER A 31 9.21 -0.55 14.26
CA SER A 31 8.62 0.26 13.19
C SER A 31 8.40 1.70 13.68
N PRO A 32 8.71 2.71 12.84
CA PRO A 32 8.39 4.11 13.15
C PRO A 32 6.92 4.34 13.53
N TYR A 33 6.01 3.52 13.00
CA TYR A 33 4.58 3.60 13.34
C TYR A 33 4.33 3.27 14.82
N PHE A 34 4.98 2.27 15.39
CA PHE A 34 4.81 1.92 16.80
C PHE A 34 5.38 2.98 17.73
N ASP A 35 6.50 3.59 17.35
CA ASP A 35 7.10 4.71 18.09
C ASP A 35 6.20 5.95 18.04
N LEU A 36 5.61 6.24 16.88
CA LEU A 36 4.63 7.32 16.71
C LEU A 36 3.38 7.10 17.58
N ALA A 37 2.85 5.89 17.57
CA ALA A 37 1.69 5.49 18.38
C ALA A 37 1.93 5.75 19.87
N LYS A 38 3.09 5.32 20.40
CA LYS A 38 3.48 5.54 21.80
C LYS A 38 3.70 7.01 22.11
N LYS A 39 4.45 7.72 21.27
CA LYS A 39 4.82 9.13 21.50
C LYS A 39 3.61 10.07 21.56
N HIS A 40 2.62 9.83 20.70
CA HIS A 40 1.44 10.69 20.61
C HIS A 40 0.19 10.08 21.25
N ASN A 41 0.30 8.89 21.85
CA ASN A 41 -0.80 8.14 22.43
C ASN A 41 -1.98 7.98 21.45
N ILE A 42 -1.68 7.55 20.23
CA ILE A 42 -2.65 7.32 19.15
C ILE A 42 -2.76 5.83 18.84
N LEU A 43 -3.95 5.40 18.42
CA LEU A 43 -4.18 4.05 17.91
C LEU A 43 -3.89 4.01 16.42
N ILE A 44 -3.13 3.01 15.98
CA ILE A 44 -2.81 2.79 14.58
C ILE A 44 -3.37 1.44 14.14
N ASP A 45 -4.24 1.47 13.14
CA ASP A 45 -4.79 0.29 12.50
C ASP A 45 -4.11 0.12 11.13
N PHE A 46 -3.62 -1.08 10.82
CA PHE A 46 -3.05 -1.39 9.51
C PHE A 46 -4.07 -2.17 8.69
N TYR A 47 -4.39 -1.67 7.50
CA TYR A 47 -5.27 -2.35 6.57
C TYR A 47 -4.68 -2.19 5.16
N PRO A 48 -4.10 -3.24 4.56
CA PRO A 48 -3.60 -3.16 3.19
C PRO A 48 -4.73 -2.90 2.21
N PHE A 49 -4.68 -1.79 1.48
CA PHE A 49 -5.72 -1.47 0.50
C PHE A 49 -5.48 -2.15 -0.85
N ILE A 50 -4.23 -2.54 -1.10
CA ILE A 50 -3.79 -3.07 -2.39
C ILE A 50 -3.49 -4.56 -2.22
N GLY A 51 -4.25 -5.38 -2.93
CA GLY A 51 -3.91 -6.77 -3.22
C GLY A 51 -3.28 -6.86 -4.60
N VAL A 52 -2.23 -7.68 -4.75
CA VAL A 52 -1.66 -8.01 -6.05
C VAL A 52 -1.98 -9.46 -6.34
N GLU A 53 -2.73 -9.69 -7.42
CA GLU A 53 -3.10 -11.02 -7.88
C GLU A 53 -2.50 -11.27 -9.27
N GLY A 54 -2.00 -12.48 -9.45
CA GLY A 54 -1.45 -12.90 -10.74
C GLY A 54 -2.56 -13.19 -11.75
N ILE A 55 -2.38 -12.72 -12.98
CA ILE A 55 -3.27 -13.07 -14.10
C ILE A 55 -2.99 -14.52 -14.54
N PRO A 56 -4.01 -15.36 -14.78
CA PRO A 56 -3.82 -16.71 -15.32
C PRO A 56 -3.26 -16.69 -16.75
N ALA A 57 -2.43 -17.68 -17.13
CA ALA A 57 -1.90 -17.78 -18.49
C ALA A 57 -2.98 -17.79 -19.60
N LYS A 58 -4.17 -18.32 -19.31
CA LYS A 58 -5.32 -18.30 -20.24
C LYS A 58 -5.73 -16.88 -20.61
N ASP A 59 -5.78 -15.98 -19.64
CA ASP A 59 -6.18 -14.59 -19.87
C ASP A 59 -5.07 -13.77 -20.50
N PHE A 60 -3.81 -14.05 -20.16
CA PHE A 60 -2.66 -13.46 -20.84
C PHE A 60 -2.63 -13.82 -22.34
N ARG A 61 -2.90 -15.08 -22.70
CA ARG A 61 -2.96 -15.51 -24.12
C ARG A 61 -3.98 -14.73 -24.94
N LYS A 62 -5.07 -14.24 -24.34
CA LYS A 62 -6.09 -13.43 -25.05
C LYS A 62 -5.53 -12.08 -25.54
N GLN A 63 -4.47 -11.59 -24.92
CA GLN A 63 -3.80 -10.35 -25.33
C GLN A 63 -2.99 -10.50 -26.62
N LYS A 64 -2.79 -11.74 -27.10
CA LYS A 64 -2.03 -12.05 -28.34
C LYS A 64 -0.61 -11.48 -28.34
N ILE A 65 0.02 -11.42 -27.17
CA ILE A 65 1.41 -10.99 -27.00
C ILE A 65 2.30 -12.23 -27.10
N ASP A 66 3.26 -12.21 -28.01
CA ASP A 66 4.35 -13.17 -28.06
C ASP A 66 5.55 -12.62 -27.29
N ILE A 67 5.86 -13.23 -26.14
CA ILE A 67 6.95 -12.79 -25.26
C ILE A 67 8.30 -12.91 -25.98
N ALA A 68 8.53 -14.00 -26.72
CA ALA A 68 9.81 -14.26 -27.38
C ALA A 68 10.07 -13.34 -28.59
N ALA A 69 9.02 -12.71 -29.13
CA ALA A 69 9.14 -11.74 -30.22
C ALA A 69 9.68 -10.36 -29.75
N ASN A 70 9.79 -10.12 -28.45
CA ASN A 70 10.27 -8.86 -27.89
C ASN A 70 11.74 -8.96 -27.48
N SER A 71 12.52 -7.91 -27.75
CA SER A 71 13.96 -7.87 -27.43
C SER A 71 14.27 -7.59 -25.96
N ALA A 72 13.32 -6.99 -25.23
CA ALA A 72 13.49 -6.64 -23.83
C ALA A 72 12.13 -6.62 -23.10
N VAL A 73 12.18 -6.87 -21.79
CA VAL A 73 11.05 -6.76 -20.86
C VAL A 73 11.46 -5.83 -19.72
N ILE A 74 10.62 -4.83 -19.41
CA ILE A 74 10.87 -3.87 -18.33
C ILE A 74 9.97 -4.20 -17.14
N PHE A 75 10.56 -4.41 -15.98
CA PHE A 75 9.84 -4.65 -14.73
C PHE A 75 9.82 -3.41 -13.85
N THR A 76 8.64 -3.05 -13.34
CA THR A 76 8.45 -1.87 -12.47
C THR A 76 8.29 -2.23 -10.99
N SER A 77 8.15 -3.51 -10.66
CA SER A 77 8.02 -4.00 -9.29
C SER A 77 8.52 -5.43 -9.15
N ARG A 78 8.83 -5.85 -7.92
CA ARG A 78 9.19 -7.24 -7.63
C ARG A 78 8.05 -8.21 -7.96
N HIS A 79 6.81 -7.87 -7.59
CA HIS A 79 5.66 -8.70 -7.91
C HIS A 79 5.45 -8.90 -9.41
N ALA A 80 5.77 -7.90 -10.24
CA ALA A 80 5.71 -8.04 -11.70
C ALA A 80 6.70 -9.09 -12.21
N ILE A 81 7.91 -9.15 -11.63
CA ILE A 81 8.93 -10.17 -11.96
C ILE A 81 8.39 -11.56 -11.64
N ASP A 82 7.91 -11.76 -10.40
CA ASP A 82 7.43 -13.06 -9.93
C ASP A 82 6.26 -13.57 -10.79
N HIS A 83 5.29 -12.70 -11.09
CA HIS A 83 4.14 -13.06 -11.91
C HIS A 83 4.49 -13.27 -13.38
N PHE A 84 5.45 -12.53 -13.93
CA PHE A 84 5.90 -12.73 -15.30
C PHE A 84 6.52 -14.11 -15.49
N PHE A 85 7.44 -14.52 -14.61
CA PHE A 85 8.07 -15.84 -14.74
C PHE A 85 7.09 -16.98 -14.48
N ARG A 86 6.17 -16.83 -13.53
CA ARG A 86 5.03 -17.77 -13.36
C ARG A 86 4.24 -17.93 -14.66
N ILE A 87 3.90 -16.83 -15.33
CA ILE A 87 3.16 -16.86 -16.60
C ILE A 87 3.99 -17.54 -17.69
N CYS A 88 5.30 -17.26 -17.79
CA CYS A 88 6.18 -17.91 -18.76
C CYS A 88 6.19 -19.42 -18.58
N GLU A 89 6.28 -19.90 -17.33
CA GLU A 89 6.24 -21.33 -16.99
C GLU A 89 4.88 -21.95 -17.37
N GLU A 90 3.77 -21.34 -16.98
CA GLU A 90 2.40 -21.81 -17.33
C GLU A 90 2.16 -21.81 -18.85
N MET A 91 2.79 -20.89 -19.57
CA MET A 91 2.71 -20.80 -21.02
C MET A 91 3.68 -21.74 -21.74
N LYS A 92 4.63 -22.35 -21.03
CA LYS A 92 5.75 -23.14 -21.57
C LYS A 92 6.58 -22.33 -22.57
N VAL A 93 6.84 -21.06 -22.23
CA VAL A 93 7.80 -20.22 -22.95
C VAL A 93 9.19 -20.66 -22.48
N THR A 94 9.99 -21.18 -23.41
CA THR A 94 11.37 -21.67 -23.20
C THR A 94 12.31 -20.99 -24.16
#